data_AF-A0A8X7QCS8-F1
#
_entry.id   AF-A0A8X7QCS8-F1
#
_cell.length_a   1.000
_cell.length_b   1.000
_cell.length_c   1.000
_cell.angle_alpha   90.00
_cell.angle_beta   90.00
_cell.angle_gamma   90.00
#
_symmetry.space_group_name_H-M   'P 1'
#
loop_
_entity.id
_entity.type
_entity.pdbx_description
1 polymer ?
#
loop_
_entity_poly.entity_id
_entity_poly.type
_entity_poly.pdbx_seq_one_letter_code
_entity_poly.pdbx_strand_id
1 'polypeptide(L)'
;MVARKRVKYSVVDAFADFAFKGNPAAVCFLDDDDDKRDDAWLQSLAAEFNLSETCFLTPITVSDDQGDFPRFSLRWFTPVAEVDLCGHATLASAHVIFSNSLIDSEVVEFATRSGILTAKRVPLTSELKDESTFLIELDFPVVPTCEVNSTTDLSSPML
;
A
#
# COMPACT_ATOMS: atom_id res chain seq x y z
N MET A 1 1.75 25.94 22.30
CA MET A 1 1.67 25.29 20.97
C MET A 1 2.35 23.94 21.10
N VAL A 2 1.63 22.84 20.93
CA VAL A 2 2.27 21.51 20.91
C VAL A 2 3.03 21.41 19.59
N ALA A 3 4.35 21.23 19.65
CA ALA A 3 5.16 21.03 18.45
C ALA A 3 4.73 19.70 17.80
N ARG A 4 4.24 19.76 16.56
CA ARG A 4 3.92 18.55 15.80
C ARG A 4 5.21 17.87 15.38
N LYS A 5 5.27 16.55 15.56
CA LYS A 5 6.40 15.73 15.12
C LYS A 5 6.49 15.75 13.58
N ARG A 6 7.71 15.64 13.07
CA ARG A 6 7.96 15.59 11.62
C ARG A 6 7.57 14.22 11.09
N VAL A 7 6.89 14.20 9.95
CA VAL A 7 6.56 12.94 9.24
C VAL A 7 7.72 12.56 8.34
N LYS A 8 8.20 11.32 8.49
CA LYS A 8 9.16 10.73 7.57
C LYS A 8 8.40 10.15 6.39
N TYR A 9 8.91 10.32 5.19
CA TYR A 9 8.32 9.74 4.01
C TYR A 9 9.39 9.28 3.01
N SER A 10 8.99 8.35 2.15
CA SER A 10 9.72 7.94 0.96
C SER A 10 8.82 8.13 -0.26
N VAL A 11 9.37 8.51 -1.41
CA VAL A 11 8.66 8.44 -2.69
C VAL A 11 9.19 7.22 -3.42
N VAL A 12 8.29 6.32 -3.81
CA VAL A 12 8.65 5.06 -4.48
C VAL A 12 7.97 5.01 -5.84
N ASP A 13 8.78 4.79 -6.87
CA ASP A 13 8.33 4.55 -8.24
C ASP A 13 7.97 3.07 -8.40
N ALA A 14 6.69 2.73 -8.23
CA ALA A 14 6.24 1.34 -8.35
C ALA A 14 6.27 0.86 -9.81
N PHE A 15 6.54 -0.43 -10.02
CA PHE A 15 6.68 -1.06 -11.34
C PHE A 15 7.78 -0.45 -12.22
N ALA A 16 8.89 -0.02 -11.59
CA ALA A 16 10.03 0.56 -12.28
C ALA A 16 11.36 0.03 -11.72
N ASP A 17 12.34 -0.14 -12.62
CA ASP A 17 13.74 -0.44 -12.26
C ASP A 17 14.59 0.83 -12.14
N PHE A 18 14.05 2.00 -12.54
CA PHE A 18 14.77 3.27 -12.58
C PHE A 18 13.88 4.41 -12.06
N ALA A 19 14.50 5.40 -11.42
CA ALA A 19 13.82 6.59 -10.95
C ALA A 19 13.10 7.34 -12.09
N PHE A 20 12.01 8.02 -11.74
CA PHE A 20 11.16 8.82 -12.63
C PHE A 20 10.44 8.00 -13.72
N LYS A 21 10.19 6.73 -13.43
CA LYS A 21 9.42 5.79 -14.26
C LYS A 21 8.35 5.11 -13.41
N GLY A 22 7.49 4.30 -14.03
CA GLY A 22 6.45 3.59 -13.30
C GLY A 22 5.39 4.53 -12.74
N ASN A 23 4.83 4.15 -11.58
CA ASN A 23 3.79 4.92 -10.90
C ASN A 23 4.25 5.34 -9.50
N PRO A 24 4.54 6.64 -9.26
CA PRO A 24 5.04 7.13 -7.99
C PRO A 24 3.95 7.13 -6.90
N ALA A 25 4.31 6.66 -5.72
CA ALA A 25 3.52 6.81 -4.50
C ALA A 25 4.37 7.39 -3.36
N ALA A 26 3.81 8.34 -2.62
CA ALA A 26 4.41 8.83 -1.39
C ALA A 26 4.03 7.90 -0.23
N VAL A 27 4.99 7.39 0.53
CA VAL A 27 4.78 6.49 1.67
C VAL A 27 5.21 7.22 2.94
N CYS A 28 4.24 7.64 3.75
CA CYS A 28 4.43 8.36 5.00
C CYS A 28 4.39 7.40 6.20
N PHE A 29 5.35 7.54 7.12
CA PHE A 29 5.40 6.80 8.37
C PHE A 29 4.86 7.66 9.51
N LEU A 30 3.84 7.15 10.19
CA LEU A 30 3.24 7.71 11.40
C LEU A 30 3.61 6.82 12.58
N ASP A 31 3.96 7.42 13.72
CA ASP A 31 4.22 6.67 14.96
C ASP A 31 2.91 6.49 15.76
N ASP A 32 2.85 5.51 16.68
CA ASP A 32 1.69 5.24 17.55
C ASP A 32 1.21 6.46 18.37
N ASP A 33 2.10 7.40 18.69
CA ASP A 33 1.74 8.67 19.37
C ASP A 33 1.21 9.74 18.39
N ASP A 34 1.48 9.60 17.09
CA ASP A 34 1.02 10.49 16.02
C ASP A 34 -0.42 10.19 15.57
N ASP A 35 -1.10 9.25 16.23
CA ASP A 35 -2.44 8.70 15.96
C ASP A 35 -3.61 9.70 16.21
N LYS A 36 -3.33 10.99 16.02
CA LYS A 36 -4.31 12.09 15.99
C LYS A 36 -4.18 12.93 14.73
N ARG A 37 -3.68 12.36 13.62
CA ARG A 37 -3.88 12.96 12.30
C ARG A 37 -5.26 12.56 11.82
N ASP A 38 -6.17 13.53 11.87
CA ASP A 38 -7.51 13.36 11.34
C ASP A 38 -7.48 13.21 9.80
N ASP A 39 -8.59 12.73 9.26
CA ASP A 39 -8.76 12.51 7.81
C ASP A 39 -8.52 13.79 7.01
N ALA A 40 -8.87 14.95 7.57
CA ALA A 40 -8.66 16.25 6.94
C ALA A 40 -7.16 16.57 6.77
N TRP A 41 -6.35 16.26 7.78
CA TRP A 41 -4.91 16.44 7.70
C TRP A 41 -4.27 15.45 6.72
N LEU A 42 -4.66 14.17 6.76
CA LEU A 42 -4.15 13.15 5.83
C LEU A 42 -4.47 13.54 4.38
N GLN A 43 -5.72 13.96 4.13
CA GLN A 43 -6.16 14.45 2.82
C GLN A 43 -5.37 15.69 2.38
N SER A 44 -5.11 16.63 3.29
CA SER A 44 -4.36 17.85 2.98
C SER A 44 -2.91 17.52 2.57
N LEU A 45 -2.27 16.56 3.25
CA LEU A 45 -0.91 16.15 2.88
C LEU A 45 -0.89 15.40 1.55
N ALA A 46 -1.88 14.54 1.29
CA ALA A 46 -2.00 13.85 0.00
C ALA A 46 -2.19 14.85 -1.15
N ALA A 47 -2.99 15.90 -0.94
CA ALA A 47 -3.15 16.99 -1.89
C ALA A 47 -1.84 17.77 -2.13
N GLU A 48 -1.04 17.99 -1.08
CA GLU A 48 0.26 18.66 -1.18
C GLU A 48 1.27 17.85 -2.01
N PHE A 49 1.32 16.52 -1.83
CA PHE A 49 2.16 15.66 -2.66
C PHE A 49 1.72 15.64 -4.13
N ASN A 50 0.40 15.71 -4.38
CA ASN A 50 -0.19 15.71 -5.72
C ASN A 50 0.30 14.56 -6.63
N LEU A 51 0.53 13.38 -6.02
CA LEU A 51 0.76 12.12 -6.71
C LEU A 51 -0.56 11.36 -6.85
N SER A 52 -0.55 10.29 -7.64
CA SER A 52 -1.72 9.40 -7.78
C SER A 52 -2.20 8.95 -6.39
N GLU A 53 -1.28 8.53 -5.52
CA GLU A 53 -1.57 8.08 -4.16
C GLU A 53 -0.49 8.50 -3.15
N THR A 54 -0.96 8.80 -1.93
CA THR A 54 -0.17 8.91 -0.71
C THR A 54 -0.62 7.85 0.28
N CYS A 55 0.31 7.00 0.71
CA CYS A 55 0.13 5.98 1.73
C CYS A 55 0.48 6.53 3.11
N PHE A 56 -0.31 6.15 4.12
CA PHE A 56 0.00 6.38 5.52
C PHE A 56 0.13 5.04 6.22
N LEU A 57 1.34 4.77 6.74
CA LEU A 57 1.69 3.57 7.48
C LEU A 57 1.80 3.90 8.97
N THR A 58 1.03 3.19 9.79
CA THR A 58 1.16 3.23 11.26
C THR A 58 1.43 1.81 11.76
N PRO A 59 2.54 1.55 12.47
CA PRO A 59 2.76 0.25 13.11
C PRO A 59 1.63 -0.10 14.06
N ILE A 60 1.18 -1.36 14.09
CA ILE A 60 0.21 -1.85 15.07
C ILE A 60 1.00 -2.67 16.11
N THR A 61 1.19 -2.13 17.32
CA THR A 61 2.07 -2.71 18.35
C THR A 61 1.31 -3.36 19.52
N VAL A 62 0.00 -3.56 19.39
CA VAL A 62 -0.87 -4.00 20.50
C VAL A 62 -0.45 -5.36 21.05
N SER A 63 -0.30 -5.45 22.37
CA SER A 63 0.18 -6.62 23.10
C SER A 63 -0.68 -7.88 22.98
N ASP A 64 -1.89 -7.77 22.43
CA ASP A 64 -2.84 -8.87 22.18
C ASP A 64 -2.97 -9.23 20.69
N ASP A 65 -2.13 -8.66 19.81
CA ASP A 65 -2.15 -9.03 18.39
C ASP A 65 -1.59 -10.46 18.24
N GLN A 66 -2.51 -11.43 18.18
CA GLN A 66 -2.25 -12.85 17.92
C GLN A 66 -1.98 -13.14 16.43
N GLY A 67 -1.69 -12.12 15.62
CA GLY A 67 -1.26 -12.31 14.24
C GLY A 67 0.09 -13.02 14.16
N ASP A 68 0.23 -13.93 13.20
CA ASP A 68 1.49 -14.65 12.94
C ASP A 68 2.58 -13.73 12.36
N PHE A 69 2.21 -12.53 11.90
CA PHE A 69 3.09 -11.60 11.18
C PHE A 69 3.00 -10.16 11.72
N PRO A 70 4.08 -9.35 11.57
CA PRO A 70 4.05 -7.92 11.86
C PRO A 70 2.95 -7.21 11.06
N ARG A 71 2.23 -6.29 11.71
CA ARG A 71 1.08 -5.61 11.13
C ARG A 71 1.21 -4.09 11.15
N PHE A 72 0.74 -3.45 10.09
CA PHE A 72 0.62 -2.00 9.97
C PHE A 72 -0.81 -1.63 9.57
N SER A 73 -1.32 -0.52 10.10
CA SER A 73 -2.44 0.18 9.49
C SER A 73 -1.95 0.85 8.20
N LEU A 74 -2.68 0.65 7.10
CA LEU A 74 -2.37 1.26 5.81
C LEU A 74 -3.62 1.93 5.24
N ARG A 75 -3.50 3.23 4.99
CA ARG A 75 -4.52 4.06 4.34
C ARG A 75 -3.96 4.70 3.08
N TRP A 76 -4.78 4.82 2.04
CA TRP A 76 -4.39 5.46 0.77
C TRP A 76 -5.27 6.65 0.48
N PHE A 77 -4.64 7.75 0.14
CA PHE A 77 -5.32 8.97 -0.25
C PHE A 77 -4.84 9.38 -1.64
N THR A 78 -5.80 9.63 -2.53
CA THR A 78 -5.59 10.47 -3.70
C THR A 78 -5.53 11.94 -3.26
N PRO A 79 -5.21 12.88 -4.16
CA PRO A 79 -5.27 14.31 -3.83
C PRO A 79 -6.65 14.82 -3.38
N VAL A 80 -7.73 14.06 -3.62
CA VAL A 80 -9.11 14.50 -3.37
C VAL A 80 -9.93 13.61 -2.43
N ALA A 81 -9.54 12.35 -2.25
CA ALA A 81 -10.29 11.41 -1.41
C ALA A 81 -9.43 10.23 -0.92
N GLU A 82 -9.82 9.63 0.20
CA GLU A 82 -9.36 8.29 0.60
C GLU A 82 -9.96 7.22 -0.32
N VAL A 83 -9.16 6.20 -0.66
CA VAL A 83 -9.60 5.04 -1.45
C VAL A 83 -9.51 3.76 -0.64
N ASP A 84 -10.40 2.80 -0.92
CA ASP A 84 -10.49 1.56 -0.14
C ASP A 84 -9.37 0.56 -0.50
N LEU A 85 -8.81 0.64 -1.72
CA LEU A 85 -7.78 -0.29 -2.20
C LEU A 85 -6.88 0.36 -3.26
N CYS A 86 -5.55 0.14 -3.17
CA CYS A 86 -4.63 0.56 -4.24
C CYS A 86 -3.41 -0.37 -4.38
N GLY A 87 -3.27 -1.03 -5.53
CA GLY A 87 -2.22 -2.02 -5.80
C GLY A 87 -0.80 -1.48 -5.72
N HIS A 88 -0.43 -0.55 -6.59
CA HIS A 88 0.94 -0.03 -6.69
C HIS A 88 1.39 0.71 -5.43
N ALA A 89 0.48 1.39 -4.75
CA ALA A 89 0.75 2.09 -3.52
C ALA A 89 0.95 1.11 -2.34
N THR A 90 0.26 -0.04 -2.35
CA THR A 90 0.56 -1.17 -1.43
C THR A 90 1.94 -1.76 -1.71
N LEU A 91 2.29 -1.95 -2.99
CA LEU A 91 3.62 -2.42 -3.40
C LEU A 91 4.72 -1.47 -2.91
N ALA A 92 4.52 -0.16 -3.08
CA ALA A 92 5.41 0.87 -2.58
C ALA A 92 5.57 0.80 -1.05
N SER A 93 4.46 0.70 -0.31
CA SER A 93 4.49 0.57 1.16
C SER A 93 5.29 -0.66 1.62
N ALA A 94 5.03 -1.83 1.02
CA ALA A 94 5.76 -3.06 1.31
C ALA A 94 7.25 -2.92 0.98
N HIS A 95 7.59 -2.31 -0.16
CA HIS A 95 8.96 -2.07 -0.56
C HIS A 95 9.71 -1.26 0.51
N VAL A 96 9.13 -0.17 1.01
CA VAL A 96 9.79 0.65 2.04
C VAL A 96 9.96 -0.10 3.36
N ILE A 97 8.99 -0.91 3.77
CA ILE A 97 9.09 -1.72 4.99
C ILE A 97 10.26 -2.70 4.89
N PHE A 98 10.36 -3.43 3.78
CA PHE A 98 11.41 -4.43 3.58
C PHE A 98 12.79 -3.79 3.33
N SER A 99 12.87 -2.73 2.52
CA SER A 99 14.14 -2.07 2.18
C SER A 99 14.78 -1.37 3.37
N ASN A 100 13.97 -0.88 4.30
CA ASN A 100 14.45 -0.17 5.49
C ASN A 100 14.54 -1.08 6.72
N SER A 101 14.33 -2.40 6.55
CA SER A 101 14.39 -3.40 7.62
C SER A 101 13.52 -3.02 8.83
N LEU A 102 12.31 -2.53 8.59
CA LEU A 102 11.39 -2.12 9.65
C LEU A 102 10.79 -3.32 10.41
N ILE A 103 10.90 -4.51 9.83
CA ILE A 103 10.45 -5.77 10.40
C ILE A 103 11.51 -6.86 10.21
N ASP A 104 11.52 -7.84 11.11
CA ASP A 104 12.32 -9.06 11.03
C ASP A 104 11.44 -10.24 10.57
N SER A 105 10.78 -10.07 9.42
CA SER A 105 9.86 -11.04 8.83
C SER A 105 9.86 -10.90 7.31
N GLU A 106 9.66 -12.01 6.62
CA GLU A 106 9.44 -12.03 5.17
C GLU A 106 8.02 -11.62 4.78
N VAL A 107 7.09 -11.58 5.74
CA VAL A 107 5.67 -11.28 5.52
C VAL A 107 5.27 -10.10 6.39
N VAL A 108 4.49 -9.19 5.80
CA VAL A 108 3.83 -8.08 6.50
C VAL A 108 2.33 -8.09 6.19
N GLU A 109 1.53 -7.80 7.21
CA GLU A 109 0.10 -7.60 7.07
C GLU A 109 -0.25 -6.11 7.11
N PHE A 110 -1.18 -5.72 6.25
CA PHE A 110 -1.76 -4.39 6.22
C PHE A 110 -3.23 -4.45 6.64
N ALA A 111 -3.57 -3.76 7.72
CA ALA A 111 -4.96 -3.51 8.10
C ALA A 111 -5.48 -2.30 7.31
N THR A 112 -6.50 -2.54 6.47
CA THR A 112 -6.98 -1.55 5.49
C THR A 112 -8.51 -1.53 5.48
N ARG A 113 -9.12 -0.57 4.76
CA ARG A 113 -10.59 -0.49 4.58
C ARG A 113 -11.15 -1.66 3.77
N SER A 114 -10.33 -2.32 2.97
CA SER A 114 -10.68 -3.53 2.22
C SER A 114 -10.39 -4.83 2.98
N GLY A 115 -10.08 -4.75 4.27
CA GLY A 115 -9.68 -5.90 5.09
C GLY A 115 -8.16 -6.03 5.20
N ILE A 116 -7.70 -7.21 5.61
CA ILE A 116 -6.27 -7.50 5.74
C ILE A 116 -5.70 -7.85 4.35
N LEU A 117 -4.61 -7.18 3.98
CA LEU A 117 -3.81 -7.52 2.80
C LEU A 117 -2.45 -8.01 3.25
N THR A 118 -1.85 -8.91 2.48
CA THR A 118 -0.54 -9.49 2.82
C THR A 118 0.47 -9.18 1.73
N ALA A 119 1.67 -8.76 2.14
CA ALA A 119 2.81 -8.65 1.26
C ALA A 119 3.93 -9.57 1.74
N LYS A 120 4.54 -10.31 0.81
CA LYS A 120 5.63 -11.23 1.08
C LYS A 120 6.86 -10.85 0.27
N ARG A 121 8.00 -10.69 0.95
CA ARG A 121 9.31 -10.61 0.34
C ARG A 121 9.71 -12.00 -0.16
N VAL A 122 10.14 -12.06 -1.42
CA VAL A 122 10.55 -13.29 -2.08
C VAL A 122 11.95 -13.09 -2.67
N PRO A 123 12.89 -14.02 -2.44
CA PRO A 123 14.23 -13.90 -2.99
C PRO A 123 14.20 -13.98 -4.52
N LEU A 124 15.05 -13.18 -5.17
CA LEU A 124 15.25 -13.27 -6.61
C LEU A 124 16.18 -14.45 -6.92
N THR A 125 15.74 -15.42 -7.70
CA THR A 125 16.47 -16.68 -7.95
C THR A 125 17.57 -16.59 -9.04
N SER A 126 18.02 -15.40 -9.40
CA SER A 126 18.94 -15.21 -10.54
C SER A 126 20.40 -15.01 -10.10
N GLU A 127 21.31 -15.75 -10.73
CA GLU A 127 22.77 -15.76 -10.49
C GLU A 127 23.49 -14.42 -10.80
N LEU A 128 22.76 -13.37 -11.23
CA LEU A 128 23.33 -12.14 -11.82
C LEU A 128 22.92 -10.83 -11.15
N LYS A 129 22.36 -10.83 -9.93
CA LYS A 129 21.95 -9.58 -9.27
C LYS A 129 22.41 -9.48 -7.81
N ASP A 130 22.55 -8.22 -7.38
CA ASP A 130 22.97 -7.78 -6.05
C ASP A 130 22.12 -8.43 -4.96
N GLU A 131 22.74 -8.83 -3.85
CA GLU A 131 22.09 -9.46 -2.68
C GLU A 131 21.01 -8.56 -2.06
N SER A 132 20.98 -7.27 -2.41
CA SER A 132 19.96 -6.33 -1.98
C SER A 132 18.66 -6.35 -2.79
N THR A 133 18.56 -7.17 -3.85
CA THR A 133 17.40 -7.18 -4.76
C THR A 133 16.40 -8.28 -4.40
N PHE A 134 15.13 -7.93 -4.21
CA PHE A 134 14.06 -8.87 -3.87
C PHE A 134 12.79 -8.61 -4.68
N LEU A 135 11.90 -9.60 -4.74
CA LEU A 135 10.54 -9.47 -5.26
C LEU A 135 9.54 -9.30 -4.11
N ILE A 136 8.37 -8.76 -4.44
CA ILE A 136 7.25 -8.62 -3.51
C ILE A 136 6.03 -9.29 -4.15
N GLU A 137 5.48 -10.28 -3.46
CA GLU A 137 4.19 -10.88 -3.77
C GLU A 137 3.11 -10.19 -2.94
N LEU A 138 1.99 -9.84 -3.58
CA LEU A 138 0.85 -9.20 -2.91
C LEU A 138 -0.39 -10.09 -3.04
N ASP A 139 -1.05 -10.34 -1.92
CA ASP A 139 -2.33 -11.04 -1.86
C ASP A 139 -3.48 -10.03 -1.77
N PHE A 140 -4.32 -9.99 -2.81
CA PHE A 140 -5.44 -9.05 -2.94
C PHE A 140 -6.77 -9.80 -3.07
N PRO A 141 -7.88 -9.23 -2.57
CA PRO A 141 -9.19 -9.80 -2.77
C PRO A 141 -9.53 -9.86 -4.26
N VAL A 142 -10.10 -10.99 -4.69
CA VAL A 142 -10.56 -11.21 -6.06
C VAL A 142 -12.08 -11.07 -6.11
N VAL A 143 -12.58 -10.24 -7.02
CA VAL A 143 -14.01 -10.22 -7.35
C VAL A 143 -14.31 -11.44 -8.24
N PRO A 144 -15.26 -12.34 -7.86
CA PRO A 144 -15.58 -13.49 -8.67
C PRO A 144 -16.03 -13.07 -10.08
N THR A 145 -15.42 -13.65 -11.11
CA THR A 145 -15.84 -13.45 -12.49
C THR A 145 -17.04 -14.33 -12.80
N CYS A 146 -18.05 -13.80 -13.50
CA CYS A 146 -19.11 -14.59 -14.11
C CYS A 146 -18.88 -14.71 -15.63
N GLU A 147 -19.15 -15.89 -16.19
CA GLU A 147 -19.14 -16.08 -17.63
C GLU A 147 -20.37 -15.42 -18.27
N VAL A 148 -20.16 -14.56 -19.27
CA VAL A 148 -21.23 -13.94 -20.04
C VAL A 148 -21.44 -14.73 -21.33
N ASN A 149 -22.57 -15.42 -21.45
CA ASN A 149 -22.98 -16.05 -22.70
C ASN A 149 -23.51 -14.99 -23.67
N SER A 150 -22.70 -14.66 -24.68
CA SER A 150 -22.95 -13.60 -25.66
C SER A 150 -24.13 -13.86 -26.62
N THR A 151 -24.85 -14.98 -26.48
CA THR A 151 -25.93 -15.38 -27.39
C THR A 151 -27.33 -14.97 -26.94
N THR A 152 -27.50 -14.43 -25.72
CA THR A 152 -28.84 -14.18 -25.16
C THR A 152 -29.26 -12.71 -25.05
N ASP A 153 -28.38 -11.74 -25.28
CA ASP A 153 -28.65 -10.32 -24.94
C ASP A 153 -28.57 -9.33 -26.12
N LEU A 154 -28.51 -9.83 -27.37
CA LEU A 154 -28.58 -9.01 -28.58
C LEU A 154 -29.96 -9.05 -29.28
N SER A 155 -30.95 -9.70 -28.66
CA SER A 155 -32.31 -9.78 -29.20
C SER A 155 -33.32 -9.01 -28.34
N SER A 156 -33.09 -7.72 -28.13
CA SER A 156 -34.19 -6.77 -27.91
C SER A 156 -34.33 -5.89 -29.14
N PRO A 157 -35.38 -6.05 -29.97
CA PRO A 157 -35.69 -5.06 -30.98
C PRO A 157 -36.15 -3.77 -30.28
N MET A 158 -35.64 -2.63 -30.74
CA MET A 158 -36.20 -1.31 -30.41
C MET A 158 -37.70 -1.32 -30.73
N LEU A 159 -38.51 -1.03 -29.70
CA LEU A 159 -39.82 -0.42 -29.83
C LEU A 159 -39.86 0.81 -28.93
#